data_AF-A0A956U4W6-F1
#
_entry.id   AF-A0A956U4W6-F1
#
_cell.length_a   1.000
_cell.length_b   1.000
_cell.length_c   1.000
_cell.angle_alpha   90.00
_cell.angle_beta   90.00
_cell.angle_gamma   90.00
#
_symmetry.space_group_name_H-M   'P 1'
#
loop_
_entity.id
_entity.type
_entity.pdbx_description
1 polymer ?
#
loop_
_entity_poly.entity_id
_entity_poly.type
_entity_poly.pdbx_seq_one_letter_code
_entity_poly.pdbx_strand_id
1 'polypeptide(L)'
;MLSIKPKLQTTKNQHIVPKCFLKRWCDDEGRIHAYRLEGGFKSRSSPKSAATRVHVYDTLSTLNPEDPENYQIFEKTFGIIENEIPEVFDSILSNARRAQGSILIPTECTRISDEIASKLIRLAVVQFLRDTRFRDRAQTLWNDWLQQAWDQTVPKMFESDEELDVFFESVSEHFLTEWLIDYLKDRLLRFSEIIEKKTLVIGLNKTTKCLLTSDSPVHWIGPYIDASQHWDGINSRSSRMVYPLAPDVCAIFYDPTYYADQRPYHRCVRVLNHREVEEFNYFMTLQSERQIFSCDGDFSHAEFALSQEKIAGRKLAQKKSTPIPKDLIALIEQAAYERQWSKREWKAYLQFEGSSSVLRYKSIQEQLLNAFDGPRSR
;
A
#
# COMPACT_ATOMS: atom_id res chain seq x y z
N MET A 1 19.18 -1.67 43.29
CA MET A 1 18.30 -2.01 42.16
C MET A 1 18.00 -0.75 41.38
N LEU A 2 18.65 -0.56 40.23
CA LEU A 2 18.36 0.55 39.33
C LEU A 2 17.03 0.24 38.62
N SER A 3 16.00 1.02 38.94
CA SER A 3 14.71 1.00 38.23
C SER A 3 14.95 1.53 36.81
N ILE A 4 15.06 0.62 35.84
CA ILE A 4 15.03 0.96 34.43
C ILE A 4 13.56 1.28 34.11
N LYS A 5 13.21 2.55 34.06
CA LYS A 5 11.93 2.98 33.47
C LYS A 5 11.95 2.59 31.98
N PRO A 6 10.99 1.82 31.46
CA PRO A 6 10.89 1.59 30.03
C PRO A 6 10.65 2.96 29.36
N LYS A 7 11.51 3.30 28.38
CA LYS A 7 11.35 4.50 27.56
C LYS A 7 10.07 4.32 26.74
N LEU A 8 8.96 4.87 27.24
CA LEU A 8 7.73 5.02 26.47
C LEU A 8 8.02 5.88 25.22
N GLN A 9 7.63 5.30 24.10
CA GLN A 9 7.75 5.74 22.70
C GLN A 9 7.78 7.27 22.46
N THR A 10 8.68 7.73 21.58
CA THR A 10 8.91 9.16 21.31
C THR A 10 8.29 9.70 20.00
N THR A 11 7.90 8.86 19.03
CA THR A 11 7.43 9.33 17.70
C THR A 11 5.92 9.18 17.53
N LYS A 12 5.17 10.22 17.89
CA LYS A 12 3.69 10.26 17.78
C LYS A 12 3.17 10.28 16.33
N ASN A 13 3.95 10.78 15.37
CA ASN A 13 3.56 10.93 13.97
C ASN A 13 4.45 10.07 13.07
N GLN A 14 3.87 9.06 12.43
CA GLN A 14 4.57 8.15 11.53
C GLN A 14 4.26 8.50 10.08
N HIS A 15 5.28 8.37 9.23
CA HIS A 15 5.18 8.64 7.80
C HIS A 15 4.52 7.46 7.09
N ILE A 16 3.52 7.73 6.25
CA ILE A 16 2.93 6.74 5.33
C ILE A 16 3.47 6.88 3.90
N VAL A 17 4.22 7.96 3.65
CA VAL A 17 5.01 8.18 2.43
C VAL A 17 6.41 8.63 2.84
N PRO A 18 7.49 8.11 2.24
CA PRO A 18 8.86 8.48 2.59
C PRO A 18 9.09 9.98 2.48
N LYS A 19 9.78 10.58 3.47
CA LYS A 19 10.15 12.00 3.40
C LYS A 19 11.03 12.31 2.20
N CYS A 20 11.97 11.41 1.88
CA CYS A 20 12.86 11.57 0.74
C CYS A 20 12.10 11.61 -0.59
N PHE A 21 10.97 10.89 -0.68
CA PHE A 21 10.06 10.95 -1.82
C PHE A 21 9.36 12.32 -1.88
N LEU A 22 8.70 12.74 -0.80
CA LEU A 22 7.94 14.00 -0.77
C LEU A 22 8.80 15.25 -1.03
N LYS A 23 10.09 15.21 -0.67
CA LYS A 23 11.04 16.30 -0.99
C LYS A 23 11.11 16.64 -2.48
N ARG A 24 10.76 15.71 -3.37
CA ARG A 24 10.75 15.95 -4.83
C ARG A 24 9.59 16.84 -5.28
N TRP A 25 8.59 17.05 -4.42
CA TRP A 25 7.47 17.97 -4.63
C TRP A 25 7.60 19.24 -3.79
N CYS A 26 8.77 19.48 -3.18
CA CYS A 26 9.00 20.74 -2.50
C CYS A 26 9.19 21.89 -3.49
N ASP A 27 8.69 23.06 -3.11
CA ASP A 27 9.08 24.35 -3.68
C ASP A 27 10.51 24.75 -3.25
N ASP A 28 10.98 25.89 -3.76
CA ASP A 28 12.31 26.43 -3.49
C ASP A 28 12.55 26.75 -2.00
N GLU A 29 11.49 26.93 -1.21
CA GLU A 29 11.55 27.13 0.24
C GLU A 29 11.57 25.81 1.03
N GLY A 30 11.63 24.66 0.33
CA GLY A 30 11.61 23.33 0.92
C GLY A 30 10.24 22.94 1.51
N ARG A 31 9.16 23.63 1.14
CA ARG A 31 7.79 23.33 1.58
C ARG A 31 7.03 22.61 0.49
N ILE A 32 6.02 21.82 0.88
CA ILE A 32 5.15 21.11 -0.06
C ILE A 32 3.76 21.73 0.00
N HIS A 33 3.17 22.00 -1.15
CA HIS A 33 1.76 22.40 -1.22
C HIS A 33 0.92 21.15 -1.01
N ALA A 34 -0.04 21.23 -0.10
CA ALA A 34 -0.94 20.14 0.24
C ALA A 34 -2.39 20.60 0.13
N TYR A 35 -3.22 19.81 -0.54
CA TYR A 35 -4.66 19.96 -0.61
C TYR A 35 -5.30 18.85 0.21
N ARG A 36 -6.06 19.21 1.24
CA ARG A 36 -6.84 18.25 2.02
C ARG A 36 -8.15 17.96 1.30
N LEU A 37 -8.38 16.69 0.97
CA LEU A 37 -9.59 16.24 0.29
C LEU A 37 -10.84 16.54 1.11
N GLU A 38 -10.76 16.31 2.42
CA GLU A 38 -11.80 16.69 3.37
C GLU A 38 -11.83 18.22 3.54
N GLY A 39 -12.94 18.83 3.13
CA GLY A 39 -13.18 20.27 3.25
C GLY A 39 -12.44 21.16 2.26
N GLY A 40 -11.52 20.61 1.44
CA GLY A 40 -10.86 21.35 0.36
C GLY A 40 -9.79 22.37 0.81
N PHE A 41 -9.20 22.16 1.99
CA PHE A 41 -8.25 23.11 2.56
C PHE A 41 -6.86 23.00 1.92
N LYS A 42 -6.35 24.13 1.42
CA LYS A 42 -4.97 24.27 0.92
C LYS A 42 -4.04 24.68 2.05
N SER A 43 -2.86 24.08 2.10
CA SER A 43 -1.81 24.41 3.06
C SER A 43 -0.43 24.28 2.45
N ARG A 44 0.56 24.94 3.03
CA ARG A 44 1.98 24.68 2.78
C ARG A 44 2.57 24.12 4.06
N SER A 45 3.15 22.93 3.98
CA SER A 45 3.72 22.27 5.16
C SER A 45 5.11 21.73 4.86
N SER A 46 5.82 21.31 5.90
CA SER A 46 7.09 20.61 5.71
C SER A 46 6.83 19.16 5.27
N PRO A 47 7.72 18.55 4.46
CA PRO A 47 7.67 17.11 4.21
C PRO A 47 7.73 16.26 5.48
N LYS A 48 8.25 16.81 6.59
CA LYS A 48 8.29 16.12 7.89
C LYS A 48 6.90 15.97 8.53
N SER A 49 5.97 16.87 8.23
CA SER A 49 4.59 16.88 8.75
C SER A 49 3.55 16.39 7.74
N ALA A 50 3.88 16.40 6.45
CA ALA A 50 3.03 15.89 5.37
C ALA A 50 2.98 14.36 5.35
N ALA A 51 1.85 13.80 4.90
CA ALA A 51 1.62 12.34 4.80
C ALA A 51 2.03 11.59 6.07
N THR A 52 1.67 12.18 7.22
CA THR A 52 1.85 11.55 8.53
C THR A 52 0.51 11.21 9.14
N ARG A 53 0.54 10.20 9.99
CA ARG A 53 -0.60 9.82 10.81
C ARG A 53 -0.11 9.40 12.18
N VAL A 54 -0.99 9.59 13.15
CA VAL A 54 -0.73 9.22 14.52
C VAL A 54 -0.88 7.71 14.65
N HIS A 55 0.12 7.04 15.22
CA HIS A 55 0.02 5.64 15.65
C HIS A 55 -0.35 4.62 14.52
N VAL A 56 0.06 4.86 13.25
CA VAL A 56 -0.25 3.96 12.11
C VAL A 56 0.44 2.61 12.19
N TYR A 57 1.61 2.55 12.79
CA TYR A 57 2.34 1.30 13.00
C TYR A 57 2.28 0.89 14.47
N ASP A 58 1.50 1.57 15.30
CA ASP A 58 1.56 1.42 16.76
C ASP A 58 0.66 0.33 17.33
N THR A 59 -0.08 -0.39 16.48
CA THR A 59 -0.53 -1.75 16.86
C THR A 59 0.64 -2.69 17.12
N LEU A 60 1.88 -2.31 16.76
CA LEU A 60 3.11 -3.02 17.09
C LEU A 60 3.83 -2.51 18.33
N SER A 61 3.69 -1.23 18.69
CA SER A 61 4.53 -0.63 19.74
C SER A 61 4.10 -1.01 21.16
N THR A 62 2.95 -1.65 21.30
CA THR A 62 2.44 -2.23 22.55
C THR A 62 2.78 -3.70 22.72
N LEU A 63 3.43 -4.35 21.74
CA LEU A 63 3.48 -5.82 21.66
C LEU A 63 4.41 -6.53 22.63
N ASN A 64 5.42 -5.85 23.18
CA ASN A 64 6.13 -6.36 24.34
C ASN A 64 6.90 -5.22 25.04
N PRO A 65 6.41 -4.68 26.17
CA PRO A 65 7.14 -3.65 26.92
C PRO A 65 8.53 -4.13 27.41
N GLU A 66 8.78 -5.44 27.41
CA GLU A 66 10.04 -6.06 27.84
C GLU A 66 11.06 -6.27 26.69
N ASP A 67 10.68 -6.02 25.43
CA ASP A 67 11.58 -6.17 24.27
C ASP A 67 11.77 -4.81 23.56
N PRO A 68 12.87 -4.08 23.87
CA PRO A 68 13.15 -2.77 23.30
C PRO A 68 13.37 -2.78 21.78
N GLU A 69 13.69 -3.93 21.18
CA GLU A 69 13.96 -4.01 19.73
C GLU A 69 12.69 -4.04 18.89
N ASN A 70 11.55 -4.44 19.48
CA ASN A 70 10.24 -4.59 18.82
C ASN A 70 9.52 -3.26 18.56
N TYR A 71 10.00 -2.17 19.16
CA TYR A 71 9.52 -0.84 18.83
C TYR A 71 9.90 -0.52 17.37
N GLN A 72 8.87 -0.21 16.57
CA GLN A 72 9.00 0.36 15.22
C GLN A 72 9.51 -0.60 14.12
N ILE A 73 9.15 -1.90 14.14
CA ILE A 73 9.58 -2.85 13.09
C ILE A 73 9.28 -2.34 11.67
N PHE A 74 8.08 -1.80 11.40
CA PHE A 74 7.75 -1.23 10.08
C PHE A 74 8.59 0.00 9.75
N GLU A 75 8.82 0.89 10.71
CA GLU A 75 9.64 2.10 10.48
C GLU A 75 11.08 1.72 10.16
N LYS A 76 11.64 0.70 10.86
CA LYS A 76 12.98 0.17 10.61
C LYS A 76 13.05 -0.55 9.25
N THR A 77 12.11 -1.46 8.97
CA THR A 77 12.07 -2.22 7.71
C THR A 77 11.86 -1.31 6.51
N PHE A 78 10.89 -0.39 6.55
CA PHE A 78 10.71 0.60 5.50
C PHE A 78 11.92 1.53 5.41
N GLY A 79 12.55 1.90 6.53
CA GLY A 79 13.78 2.69 6.53
C GLY A 79 14.93 2.04 5.74
N ILE A 80 15.10 0.73 5.83
CA ILE A 80 16.12 -0.01 5.05
C ILE A 80 15.81 0.13 3.55
N ILE A 81 14.56 -0.10 3.15
CA ILE A 81 14.12 -0.04 1.75
C ILE A 81 14.18 1.40 1.21
N GLU A 82 13.82 2.38 2.04
CA GLU A 82 13.84 3.81 1.71
C GLU A 82 15.25 4.34 1.41
N ASN A 83 16.29 3.69 1.94
CA ASN A 83 17.68 4.06 1.65
C ASN A 83 18.06 3.85 0.18
N GLU A 84 17.32 3.02 -0.55
CA GLU A 84 17.54 2.78 -1.98
C GLU A 84 16.83 3.80 -2.88
N ILE A 85 15.86 4.56 -2.35
CA ILE A 85 15.09 5.53 -3.13
C ILE A 85 16.00 6.51 -3.85
N PRO A 86 17.02 7.16 -3.22
CA PRO A 86 17.90 8.08 -3.92
C PRO A 86 18.62 7.41 -5.10
N GLU A 87 19.25 6.26 -4.91
CA GLU A 87 19.96 5.54 -5.97
C GLU A 87 19.04 5.24 -7.16
N VAL A 88 17.88 4.64 -6.90
CA VAL A 88 16.94 4.19 -7.94
C VAL A 88 16.32 5.39 -8.65
N PHE A 89 15.79 6.34 -7.88
CA PHE A 89 15.06 7.47 -8.46
C PHE A 89 16.00 8.41 -9.17
N ASP A 90 17.14 8.76 -8.59
CA ASP A 90 18.04 9.74 -9.19
C ASP A 90 18.67 9.19 -10.48
N SER A 91 18.90 7.88 -10.56
CA SER A 91 19.28 7.19 -11.81
C SER A 91 18.20 7.33 -12.89
N ILE A 92 16.94 7.02 -12.56
CA ILE A 92 15.80 7.14 -13.50
C ILE A 92 15.57 8.60 -13.92
N LEU A 93 15.55 9.53 -12.97
CA LEU A 93 15.30 10.95 -13.19
C LEU A 93 16.40 11.59 -14.04
N SER A 94 17.67 11.29 -13.75
CA SER A 94 18.79 11.77 -14.55
C SER A 94 18.69 11.26 -15.98
N ASN A 95 18.36 9.97 -16.14
CA ASN A 95 18.19 9.38 -17.46
C ASN A 95 17.02 10.02 -18.25
N ALA A 96 15.86 10.18 -17.61
CA ALA A 96 14.69 10.81 -18.20
C ALA A 96 14.93 12.28 -18.58
N ARG A 97 15.58 13.06 -17.72
CA ARG A 97 15.86 14.48 -17.96
C ARG A 97 16.93 14.71 -19.02
N ARG A 98 17.86 13.79 -19.24
CA ARG A 98 18.73 13.83 -20.45
C ARG A 98 17.90 13.81 -21.74
N ALA A 99 16.82 13.03 -21.77
CA ALA A 99 15.88 13.00 -22.91
C ALA A 99 15.03 14.28 -23.05
N GLN A 100 15.09 15.18 -22.06
CA GLN A 100 14.33 16.43 -22.09
C GLN A 100 14.89 17.41 -23.12
N GLY A 101 16.22 17.46 -23.27
CA GLY A 101 16.92 18.45 -24.09
C GLY A 101 17.19 18.06 -25.56
N SER A 102 16.83 16.86 -26.01
CA SER A 102 17.14 16.44 -27.39
C SER A 102 16.03 15.57 -27.99
N ILE A 103 15.58 15.98 -29.18
CA ILE A 103 14.62 15.26 -30.04
C ILE A 103 15.27 13.99 -30.63
N LEU A 104 16.60 13.89 -30.61
CA LEU A 104 17.37 12.88 -31.33
C LEU A 104 17.91 11.75 -30.46
N ILE A 105 17.64 11.72 -29.14
CA ILE A 105 18.15 10.65 -28.29
C ILE A 105 17.41 9.36 -28.65
N PRO A 106 18.10 8.32 -29.17
CA PRO A 106 17.47 7.05 -29.46
C PRO A 106 16.84 6.47 -28.19
N THR A 107 15.68 5.84 -28.32
CA THR A 107 14.94 5.23 -27.19
C THR A 107 15.83 4.28 -26.37
N GLU A 108 16.69 3.53 -27.04
CA GLU A 108 17.70 2.63 -26.45
C GLU A 108 18.67 3.34 -25.49
N CYS A 109 19.04 4.60 -25.77
CA CYS A 109 19.92 5.39 -24.91
C CYS A 109 19.24 5.89 -23.62
N THR A 110 17.92 5.74 -23.52
CA THR A 110 17.13 6.06 -22.33
C THR A 110 16.68 4.82 -21.56
N ARG A 111 17.17 3.63 -21.95
CA ARG A 111 16.82 2.39 -21.24
C ARG A 111 17.42 2.36 -19.84
N ILE A 112 16.62 1.98 -18.84
CA ILE A 112 17.10 1.67 -17.49
C ILE A 112 17.47 0.18 -17.37
N SER A 113 18.46 -0.13 -16.53
CA SER A 113 18.91 -1.51 -16.33
C SER A 113 17.83 -2.37 -15.66
N ASP A 114 17.93 -3.70 -15.82
CA ASP A 114 17.06 -4.65 -15.14
C ASP A 114 17.15 -4.53 -13.62
N GLU A 115 18.35 -4.26 -13.09
CA GLU A 115 18.55 -4.05 -11.65
C GLU A 115 17.76 -2.85 -11.12
N ILE A 116 17.85 -1.69 -11.78
CA ILE A 116 17.11 -0.47 -11.39
C ILE A 116 15.60 -0.70 -11.55
N ALA A 117 15.18 -1.41 -12.60
CA ALA A 117 13.77 -1.75 -12.79
C ALA A 117 13.23 -2.66 -11.67
N SER A 118 13.97 -3.69 -11.27
CA SER A 118 13.57 -4.59 -10.17
C SER A 118 13.49 -3.84 -8.83
N LYS A 119 14.48 -3.01 -8.50
CA LYS A 119 14.44 -2.16 -7.30
C LYS A 119 13.24 -1.19 -7.32
N LEU A 120 12.96 -0.58 -8.47
CA LEU A 120 11.79 0.30 -8.65
C LEU A 120 10.46 -0.43 -8.43
N ILE A 121 10.31 -1.65 -8.95
CA ILE A 121 9.12 -2.48 -8.75
C ILE A 121 8.91 -2.73 -7.26
N ARG A 122 9.96 -3.15 -6.56
CA ARG A 122 9.91 -3.39 -5.12
C ARG A 122 9.50 -2.13 -4.35
N LEU A 123 10.08 -0.97 -4.68
CA LEU A 123 9.71 0.31 -4.08
C LEU A 123 8.24 0.67 -4.34
N ALA A 124 7.74 0.45 -5.56
CA ALA A 124 6.34 0.70 -5.90
C ALA A 124 5.39 -0.22 -5.11
N VAL A 125 5.71 -1.51 -5.00
CA VAL A 125 4.90 -2.48 -4.24
C VAL A 125 4.90 -2.14 -2.75
N VAL A 126 6.06 -1.84 -2.17
CA VAL A 126 6.18 -1.42 -0.77
C VAL A 126 5.33 -0.17 -0.52
N GLN A 127 5.41 0.81 -1.40
CA GLN A 127 4.63 2.04 -1.26
C GLN A 127 3.12 1.82 -1.43
N PHE A 128 2.72 0.89 -2.30
CA PHE A 128 1.33 0.47 -2.46
C PHE A 128 0.80 -0.26 -1.21
N LEU A 129 1.60 -1.16 -0.64
CA LEU A 129 1.24 -1.93 0.55
C LEU A 129 1.26 -1.09 1.84
N ARG A 130 1.99 0.03 1.86
CA ARG A 130 2.06 0.98 2.98
C ARG A 130 0.79 1.82 3.14
N ASP A 131 -0.06 1.84 2.12
CA ASP A 131 -1.33 2.54 2.12
C ASP A 131 -2.25 2.04 3.25
N THR A 132 -2.69 2.97 4.10
CA THR A 132 -3.55 2.68 5.26
C THR A 132 -4.89 2.08 4.88
N ARG A 133 -5.39 2.34 3.67
CA ARG A 133 -6.62 1.72 3.15
C ARG A 133 -6.48 0.20 3.10
N PHE A 134 -5.29 -0.33 2.91
CA PHE A 134 -5.06 -1.75 2.84
C PHE A 134 -5.14 -2.41 4.22
N ARG A 135 -4.58 -1.75 5.24
CA ARG A 135 -4.70 -2.17 6.64
C ARG A 135 -6.14 -2.10 7.14
N ASP A 136 -6.82 -0.98 6.89
CA ASP A 136 -8.21 -0.80 7.31
C ASP A 136 -9.14 -1.78 6.56
N ARG A 137 -8.84 -2.07 5.28
CA ARG A 137 -9.51 -3.15 4.51
C ARG A 137 -9.28 -4.51 5.12
N ALA A 138 -8.03 -4.86 5.44
CA ALA A 138 -7.71 -6.15 6.05
C ALA A 138 -8.46 -6.37 7.36
N GLN A 139 -8.47 -5.36 8.24
CA GLN A 139 -9.19 -5.44 9.51
C GLN A 139 -10.70 -5.62 9.29
N THR A 140 -11.29 -4.85 8.37
CA THR A 140 -12.72 -4.97 8.03
C THR A 140 -13.03 -6.35 7.44
N LEU A 141 -12.26 -6.81 6.45
CA LEU A 141 -12.44 -8.11 5.80
C LEU A 141 -12.30 -9.26 6.79
N TRP A 142 -11.38 -9.13 7.75
CA TRP A 142 -11.19 -10.14 8.78
C TRP A 142 -12.38 -10.19 9.76
N ASN A 143 -12.89 -9.04 10.20
CA ASN A 143 -14.08 -8.99 11.03
C ASN A 143 -15.31 -9.57 10.30
N ASP A 144 -15.50 -9.19 9.03
CA ASP A 144 -16.55 -9.74 8.17
C ASP A 144 -16.40 -11.26 7.98
N TRP A 145 -15.16 -11.75 7.92
CA TRP A 145 -14.86 -13.18 7.80
C TRP A 145 -15.17 -13.92 9.10
N LEU A 146 -14.78 -13.40 10.27
CA LEU A 146 -15.11 -13.98 11.57
C LEU A 146 -16.62 -14.06 11.79
N GLN A 147 -17.33 -12.97 11.46
CA GLN A 147 -18.78 -12.95 11.57
C GLN A 147 -19.44 -13.99 10.66
N GLN A 148 -19.02 -14.08 9.40
CA GLN A 148 -19.53 -15.09 8.48
C GLN A 148 -19.21 -16.52 8.94
N ALA A 149 -18.03 -16.77 9.52
CA ALA A 149 -17.66 -18.08 10.03
C ALA A 149 -18.53 -18.46 11.23
N TRP A 150 -18.78 -17.52 12.13
CA TRP A 150 -19.69 -17.67 13.27
C TRP A 150 -21.12 -17.98 12.83
N ASP A 151 -21.69 -17.13 11.95
CA ASP A 151 -23.07 -17.25 11.49
C ASP A 151 -23.33 -18.60 10.79
N GLN A 152 -22.31 -19.18 10.15
CA GLN A 152 -22.43 -20.46 9.45
C GLN A 152 -22.18 -21.69 10.33
N THR A 153 -21.33 -21.57 11.35
CA THR A 153 -20.92 -22.71 12.19
C THR A 153 -21.80 -22.86 13.41
N VAL A 154 -22.21 -21.76 14.04
CA VAL A 154 -22.97 -21.79 15.28
C VAL A 154 -24.31 -22.54 15.14
N PRO A 155 -25.13 -22.28 14.11
CA PRO A 155 -26.42 -22.99 13.95
C PRO A 155 -26.27 -24.49 13.68
N LYS A 156 -25.09 -24.95 13.25
CA LYS A 156 -24.81 -26.36 12.95
C LYS A 156 -24.21 -27.10 14.14
N MET A 157 -23.50 -26.38 15.01
CA MET A 157 -22.72 -26.96 16.10
C MET A 157 -23.40 -26.88 17.46
N PHE A 158 -24.26 -25.89 17.67
CA PHE A 158 -24.88 -25.62 18.97
C PHE A 158 -26.41 -25.62 18.82
N GLU A 159 -27.10 -26.26 19.78
CA GLU A 159 -28.56 -26.19 19.87
C GLU A 159 -29.01 -24.75 20.20
N SER A 160 -30.21 -24.38 19.74
CA SER A 160 -30.72 -23.00 19.61
C SER A 160 -30.83 -22.18 20.90
N ASP A 161 -30.56 -22.74 22.06
CA ASP A 161 -31.10 -22.23 23.33
C ASP A 161 -30.14 -21.28 24.08
N GLU A 162 -28.90 -21.10 23.63
CA GLU A 162 -28.02 -20.05 24.14
C GLU A 162 -28.00 -18.82 23.20
N GLU A 163 -28.96 -17.92 23.40
CA GLU A 163 -28.98 -16.57 22.80
C GLU A 163 -27.83 -15.71 23.35
N LEU A 164 -26.62 -15.97 22.88
CA LEU A 164 -25.54 -14.99 22.91
C LEU A 164 -25.56 -14.26 21.58
N ASP A 165 -26.08 -13.02 21.59
CA ASP A 165 -25.76 -12.01 20.58
C ASP A 165 -24.26 -11.74 20.66
N VAL A 166 -23.48 -12.50 19.88
CA VAL A 166 -22.04 -12.36 19.83
C VAL A 166 -21.69 -11.35 18.77
N PHE A 167 -21.36 -10.16 19.24
CA PHE A 167 -20.52 -9.24 18.49
C PHE A 167 -19.06 -9.65 18.70
N PHE A 168 -18.34 -9.89 17.61
CA PHE A 168 -16.89 -9.97 17.67
C PHE A 168 -16.37 -8.57 18.00
N GLU A 169 -15.89 -8.39 19.23
CA GLU A 169 -14.99 -7.28 19.52
C GLU A 169 -13.75 -7.46 18.66
N SER A 170 -13.23 -6.32 18.16
CA SER A 170 -12.11 -6.24 17.24
C SER A 170 -11.03 -7.28 17.56
N VAL A 171 -10.60 -8.00 16.53
CA VAL A 171 -9.56 -9.04 16.67
C VAL A 171 -8.37 -8.51 17.43
N SER A 172 -7.79 -9.38 18.27
CA SER A 172 -6.54 -9.14 18.96
C SER A 172 -5.55 -8.41 18.04
N GLU A 173 -5.13 -7.21 18.45
CA GLU A 173 -4.19 -6.39 17.68
C GLU A 173 -2.89 -7.16 17.40
N HIS A 174 -2.54 -8.13 18.26
CA HIS A 174 -1.40 -9.01 18.07
C HIS A 174 -1.57 -9.96 16.89
N PHE A 175 -2.71 -10.64 16.79
CA PHE A 175 -3.00 -11.53 15.66
C PHE A 175 -3.07 -10.76 14.34
N LEU A 176 -3.75 -9.61 14.33
CA LEU A 176 -3.80 -8.74 13.15
C LEU A 176 -2.41 -8.33 12.69
N THR A 177 -1.48 -8.19 13.62
CA THR A 177 -0.10 -7.80 13.34
C THR A 177 0.73 -8.94 12.76
N GLU A 178 0.70 -10.15 13.35
CA GLU A 178 1.39 -11.32 12.79
C GLU A 178 0.86 -11.64 11.40
N TRP A 179 -0.47 -11.64 11.25
CA TRP A 179 -1.14 -11.83 9.97
C TRP A 179 -0.75 -10.73 8.98
N LEU A 180 -0.75 -9.45 9.38
CA LEU A 180 -0.37 -8.34 8.51
C LEU A 180 1.08 -8.49 8.03
N ILE A 181 2.00 -8.95 8.88
CA ILE A 181 3.39 -9.18 8.50
C ILE A 181 3.51 -10.30 7.46
N ASP A 182 2.97 -11.49 7.74
CA ASP A 182 3.03 -12.63 6.82
C ASP A 182 2.33 -12.32 5.50
N TYR A 183 1.21 -11.62 5.60
CA TYR A 183 0.44 -11.14 4.48
C TYR A 183 1.22 -10.11 3.65
N LEU A 184 1.85 -9.11 4.27
CA LEU A 184 2.69 -8.13 3.58
C LEU A 184 3.87 -8.79 2.86
N LYS A 185 4.48 -9.81 3.47
CA LYS A 185 5.58 -10.57 2.88
C LYS A 185 5.13 -11.37 1.65
N ASP A 186 4.06 -12.15 1.77
CA ASP A 186 3.51 -12.91 0.65
C ASP A 186 3.07 -11.97 -0.49
N ARG A 187 2.38 -10.87 -0.16
CA ARG A 187 1.94 -9.89 -1.17
C ARG A 187 3.10 -9.15 -1.81
N LEU A 188 4.14 -8.80 -1.07
CA LEU A 188 5.32 -8.17 -1.65
C LEU A 188 5.92 -9.04 -2.74
N LEU A 189 6.12 -10.34 -2.47
CA LEU A 189 6.66 -11.28 -3.43
C LEU A 189 5.74 -11.43 -4.63
N ARG A 190 4.45 -11.79 -4.40
CA ARG A 190 3.50 -12.04 -5.50
C ARG A 190 3.23 -10.81 -6.35
N PHE A 191 3.10 -9.63 -5.74
CA PHE A 191 2.85 -8.41 -6.50
C PHE A 191 4.07 -8.02 -7.30
N SER A 192 5.28 -8.20 -6.75
CA SER A 192 6.52 -7.98 -7.51
C SER A 192 6.58 -8.91 -8.72
N GLU A 193 6.32 -10.21 -8.57
CA GLU A 193 6.29 -11.17 -9.69
C GLU A 193 5.25 -10.82 -10.77
N ILE A 194 4.09 -10.28 -10.38
CA ILE A 194 3.05 -9.85 -11.32
C ILE A 194 3.51 -8.60 -12.06
N ILE A 195 4.08 -7.63 -11.35
CA ILE A 195 4.51 -6.35 -11.92
C ILE A 195 5.77 -6.51 -12.79
N GLU A 196 6.67 -7.45 -12.46
CA GLU A 196 7.83 -7.81 -13.28
C GLU A 196 7.43 -8.30 -14.68
N LYS A 197 6.24 -8.89 -14.82
CA LYS A 197 5.70 -9.34 -16.11
C LYS A 197 5.06 -8.19 -16.91
N LYS A 198 4.94 -6.98 -16.33
CA LYS A 198 4.34 -5.82 -16.97
C LYS A 198 5.36 -5.08 -17.82
N THR A 199 4.87 -4.40 -18.86
CA THR A 199 5.70 -3.46 -19.62
C THR A 199 5.88 -2.18 -18.80
N LEU A 200 7.05 -2.04 -18.17
CA LEU A 200 7.47 -0.79 -17.53
C LEU A 200 7.84 0.26 -18.58
N VAL A 201 7.27 1.46 -18.48
CA VAL A 201 7.63 2.66 -19.28
C VAL A 201 7.93 3.81 -18.32
N ILE A 202 8.97 4.59 -18.61
CA ILE A 202 9.28 5.82 -17.87
C ILE A 202 8.64 7.00 -18.61
N GLY A 203 7.59 7.58 -18.03
CA GLY A 203 6.88 8.72 -18.58
C GLY A 203 7.57 10.03 -18.23
N LEU A 204 8.00 10.78 -19.23
CA LEU A 204 8.53 12.15 -19.09
C LEU A 204 7.43 13.15 -19.43
N ASN A 205 7.00 13.93 -18.44
CA ASN A 205 6.05 15.00 -18.58
C ASN A 205 6.77 16.29 -19.03
N LYS A 206 6.51 16.73 -20.26
CA LYS A 206 6.97 18.03 -20.80
C LYS A 206 5.84 19.07 -20.89
N THR A 207 4.68 18.77 -20.31
CA THR A 207 3.53 19.67 -20.33
C THR A 207 3.70 20.80 -19.30
N THR A 208 2.84 21.80 -19.36
CA THR A 208 2.82 22.90 -18.39
C THR A 208 2.23 22.53 -17.04
N LYS A 209 1.65 21.32 -16.90
CA LYS A 209 1.02 20.84 -15.67
C LYS A 209 1.92 19.82 -15.02
N CYS A 210 2.24 20.01 -13.75
CA CYS A 210 3.01 19.04 -12.98
C CYS A 210 2.18 17.80 -12.64
N LEU A 211 2.87 16.67 -12.51
CA LEU A 211 2.29 15.45 -11.93
C LEU A 211 2.08 15.66 -10.43
N LEU A 212 0.89 15.33 -9.97
CA LEU A 212 0.53 15.34 -8.56
C LEU A 212 1.03 14.06 -7.87
N THR A 213 1.22 14.14 -6.55
CA THR A 213 1.38 12.96 -5.70
C THR A 213 0.43 13.05 -4.51
N SER A 214 0.46 12.08 -3.60
CA SER A 214 -0.49 12.03 -2.48
C SER A 214 0.04 11.24 -1.30
N ASP A 215 -0.82 11.06 -0.31
CA ASP A 215 -0.64 10.10 0.77
C ASP A 215 -0.82 8.63 0.35
N SER A 216 -1.12 8.38 -0.93
CA SER A 216 -1.20 7.06 -1.59
C SER A 216 -0.65 7.16 -3.02
N PRO A 217 0.67 7.31 -3.19
CA PRO A 217 1.26 7.78 -4.46
C PRO A 217 1.27 6.74 -5.58
N VAL A 218 0.99 5.47 -5.30
CA VAL A 218 0.88 4.41 -6.31
C VAL A 218 -0.59 4.12 -6.55
N HIS A 219 -1.05 4.28 -7.79
CA HIS A 219 -2.47 4.16 -8.13
C HIS A 219 -2.70 3.35 -9.41
N TRP A 220 -3.92 2.83 -9.54
CA TRP A 220 -4.32 1.97 -10.67
C TRP A 220 -5.31 2.70 -11.56
N ILE A 221 -5.00 2.81 -12.85
CA ILE A 221 -5.84 3.47 -13.84
C ILE A 221 -6.37 2.44 -14.81
N GLY A 222 -7.66 2.45 -15.12
CA GLY A 222 -8.21 1.62 -16.18
C GLY A 222 -9.71 1.75 -16.30
N PRO A 223 -10.27 1.51 -17.50
CA PRO A 223 -11.73 1.54 -17.73
C PRO A 223 -12.46 0.43 -16.97
N TYR A 224 -11.77 -0.69 -16.74
CA TYR A 224 -12.25 -1.80 -15.94
C TYR A 224 -11.14 -2.21 -14.98
N ILE A 225 -11.44 -2.16 -13.69
CA ILE A 225 -10.58 -2.70 -12.65
C ILE A 225 -11.33 -3.90 -12.08
N ASP A 226 -10.86 -5.10 -12.40
CA ASP A 226 -11.43 -6.31 -11.87
C ASP A 226 -10.99 -6.48 -10.40
N ALA A 227 -11.87 -6.10 -9.49
CA ALA A 227 -11.69 -6.26 -8.05
C ALA A 227 -12.17 -7.64 -7.53
N SER A 228 -12.70 -8.50 -8.40
CA SER A 228 -13.38 -9.74 -7.97
C SER A 228 -12.45 -10.84 -7.47
N GLN A 229 -11.12 -10.72 -7.67
CA GLN A 229 -10.16 -11.78 -7.39
C GLN A 229 -9.09 -11.45 -6.33
N HIS A 230 -9.39 -10.74 -5.24
CA HIS A 230 -8.42 -10.53 -4.13
C HIS A 230 -7.09 -9.81 -4.48
N TRP A 231 -6.96 -9.27 -5.70
CA TRP A 231 -5.73 -8.64 -6.22
C TRP A 231 -5.82 -7.12 -6.26
N ASP A 232 -6.87 -6.50 -5.70
CA ASP A 232 -7.07 -5.03 -5.72
C ASP A 232 -6.90 -4.40 -7.13
N GLY A 233 -7.23 -5.14 -8.19
CA GLY A 233 -7.08 -4.67 -9.57
C GLY A 233 -5.69 -4.84 -10.19
N ILE A 234 -4.68 -5.27 -9.43
CA ILE A 234 -3.26 -5.40 -9.86
C ILE A 234 -3.10 -6.28 -11.10
N ASN A 235 -3.89 -7.35 -11.17
CA ASN A 235 -3.83 -8.30 -12.29
C ASN A 235 -4.83 -7.98 -13.41
N SER A 236 -5.57 -6.87 -13.33
CA SER A 236 -6.54 -6.52 -14.35
C SER A 236 -5.83 -6.09 -15.63
N ARG A 237 -6.14 -6.76 -16.75
CA ARG A 237 -5.47 -6.53 -18.04
C ARG A 237 -5.63 -5.10 -18.57
N SER A 238 -6.79 -4.48 -18.34
CA SER A 238 -7.06 -3.11 -18.73
C SER A 238 -6.46 -2.07 -17.79
N SER A 239 -5.92 -2.49 -16.64
CA SER A 239 -5.32 -1.58 -15.68
C SER A 239 -3.86 -1.29 -16.01
N ARG A 240 -3.42 -0.09 -15.62
CA ARG A 240 -2.01 0.32 -15.56
C ARG A 240 -1.72 0.87 -14.17
N MET A 241 -0.57 0.50 -13.62
CA MET A 241 -0.07 1.07 -12.37
C MET A 241 0.71 2.33 -12.71
N VAL A 242 0.43 3.43 -12.04
CA VAL A 242 1.18 4.69 -12.20
C VAL A 242 1.80 5.05 -10.86
N TYR A 243 3.10 5.33 -10.89
CA TYR A 243 3.88 5.78 -9.75
C TYR A 243 4.65 7.06 -10.13
N PRO A 244 4.17 8.25 -9.75
CA PRO A 244 4.93 9.48 -9.92
C PRO A 244 6.22 9.41 -9.12
N LEU A 245 7.35 9.68 -9.78
CA LEU A 245 8.68 9.68 -9.16
C LEU A 245 9.15 11.10 -8.85
N ALA A 246 8.69 12.06 -9.66
CA ALA A 246 8.89 13.50 -9.52
C ALA A 246 7.74 14.25 -10.24
N PRO A 247 7.62 15.59 -10.09
CA PRO A 247 6.60 16.38 -10.80
C PRO A 247 6.63 16.25 -12.34
N ASP A 248 7.77 15.85 -12.90
CA ASP A 248 8.02 15.73 -14.34
C ASP A 248 8.23 14.28 -14.81
N VAL A 249 8.28 13.29 -13.90
CA VAL A 249 8.59 11.90 -14.27
C VAL A 249 7.73 10.91 -13.49
N CYS A 250 7.20 9.90 -14.17
CA CYS A 250 6.51 8.76 -13.53
C CYS A 250 6.96 7.42 -14.12
N ALA A 251 6.78 6.36 -13.35
CA ALA A 251 6.82 4.98 -13.83
C ALA A 251 5.41 4.51 -14.13
N ILE A 252 5.24 3.83 -15.27
CA ILE A 252 3.96 3.28 -15.70
C ILE A 252 4.14 1.81 -16.04
N PHE A 253 3.31 0.96 -15.45
CA PHE A 253 3.34 -0.49 -15.67
C PHE A 253 2.10 -0.91 -16.42
N TYR A 254 2.30 -1.35 -17.66
CA TYR A 254 1.24 -1.75 -18.56
C TYR A 254 1.10 -3.26 -18.64
N ASP A 255 -0.13 -3.75 -18.79
CA ASP A 255 -0.32 -5.12 -19.24
C ASP A 255 0.26 -5.31 -20.65
N PRO A 256 1.17 -6.27 -20.85
CA PRO A 256 1.86 -6.41 -22.14
C PRO A 256 0.92 -6.88 -23.24
N THR A 257 -0.22 -7.51 -22.93
CA THR A 257 -1.16 -8.01 -23.94
C THR A 257 -2.17 -6.95 -24.35
N TYR A 258 -2.70 -6.19 -23.39
CA TYR A 258 -3.69 -5.15 -23.66
C TYR A 258 -3.06 -3.89 -24.27
N TYR A 259 -1.88 -3.49 -23.78
CA TYR A 259 -1.15 -2.31 -24.24
C TYR A 259 0.09 -2.71 -25.06
N ALA A 260 -0.13 -3.54 -26.08
CA ALA A 260 0.96 -4.09 -26.90
C ALA A 260 1.79 -3.00 -27.61
N ASP A 261 1.19 -1.85 -27.88
CA ASP A 261 1.81 -0.64 -28.44
C ASP A 261 2.85 0.00 -27.51
N GLN A 262 2.81 -0.30 -26.21
CA GLN A 262 3.77 0.22 -25.23
C GLN A 262 5.04 -0.64 -25.13
N ARG A 263 5.03 -1.89 -25.64
CA ARG A 263 6.19 -2.81 -25.58
C ARG A 263 7.50 -2.23 -26.13
N PRO A 264 7.53 -1.47 -27.24
CA PRO A 264 8.76 -0.86 -27.73
C PRO A 264 9.43 0.10 -26.73
N TYR A 265 8.67 0.63 -25.77
CA TYR A 265 9.15 1.52 -24.72
C TYR A 265 9.51 0.80 -23.42
N HIS A 266 9.58 -0.54 -23.44
CA HIS A 266 9.89 -1.29 -22.23
C HIS A 266 11.25 -0.86 -21.63
N ARG A 267 11.20 -0.37 -20.39
CA ARG A 267 12.28 0.23 -19.61
C ARG A 267 12.89 1.49 -20.22
N CYS A 268 12.25 2.10 -21.21
CA CYS A 268 12.72 3.31 -21.87
C CYS A 268 11.85 4.51 -21.51
N VAL A 269 12.37 5.70 -21.82
CA VAL A 269 11.67 6.96 -21.60
C VAL A 269 10.76 7.27 -22.79
N ARG A 270 9.52 7.69 -22.49
CA ARG A 270 8.56 8.22 -23.47
C ARG A 270 7.98 9.53 -22.98
N VAL A 271 7.80 10.49 -23.89
CA VAL A 271 7.11 11.74 -23.57
C VAL A 271 5.61 11.49 -23.39
N LEU A 272 5.06 12.02 -22.31
CA LEU A 272 3.63 12.00 -22.03
C LEU A 272 2.93 13.16 -22.73
N ASN A 273 1.72 12.91 -23.21
CA ASN A 273 0.86 13.97 -23.73
C ASN A 273 0.01 14.61 -22.60
N HIS A 274 -0.62 15.74 -22.90
CA HIS A 274 -1.48 16.46 -21.95
C HIS A 274 -2.59 15.57 -21.37
N ARG A 275 -3.30 14.82 -22.21
CA ARG A 275 -4.40 13.95 -21.77
C ARG A 275 -3.94 12.89 -20.76
N GLU A 276 -2.74 12.31 -20.95
CA GLU A 276 -2.18 11.34 -20.01
C GLU A 276 -1.89 11.99 -18.65
N VAL A 277 -1.29 13.18 -18.64
CA VAL A 277 -0.99 13.91 -17.39
C VAL A 277 -2.28 14.30 -16.66
N GLU A 278 -3.29 14.78 -17.39
CA GLU A 278 -4.60 15.10 -16.83
C GLU A 278 -5.27 13.88 -16.22
N GLU A 279 -5.25 12.75 -16.93
CA GLU A 279 -5.81 11.48 -16.46
C GLU A 279 -5.07 10.96 -15.22
N PHE A 280 -3.74 11.03 -15.19
CA PHE A 280 -2.94 10.60 -14.03
C PHE A 280 -3.25 11.45 -12.80
N ASN A 281 -3.33 12.77 -12.97
CA ASN A 281 -3.69 13.69 -11.88
C ASN A 281 -5.13 13.49 -11.39
N TYR A 282 -6.05 13.19 -12.32
CA TYR A 282 -7.44 12.87 -11.99
C TYR A 282 -7.56 11.61 -11.14
N PHE A 283 -6.96 10.49 -11.57
CA PHE A 283 -7.02 9.24 -10.82
C PHE A 283 -6.20 9.29 -9.53
N MET A 284 -5.06 9.98 -9.52
CA MET A 284 -4.33 10.30 -8.29
C MET A 284 -5.27 10.96 -7.29
N THR A 285 -6.05 11.96 -7.71
CA THR A 285 -7.01 12.65 -6.84
C THR A 285 -8.05 11.71 -6.26
N LEU A 286 -8.74 10.96 -7.12
CA LEU A 286 -9.83 10.08 -6.68
C LEU A 286 -9.37 8.91 -5.82
N GLN A 287 -8.11 8.49 -5.97
CA GLN A 287 -7.53 7.39 -5.21
C GLN A 287 -6.64 7.86 -4.06
N SER A 288 -6.55 9.16 -3.80
CA SER A 288 -5.90 9.69 -2.59
C SER A 288 -6.83 9.56 -1.39
N GLU A 289 -6.28 9.46 -0.18
CA GLU A 289 -7.11 9.24 1.01
C GLU A 289 -7.43 10.55 1.73
N ARG A 290 -6.42 11.36 2.05
CA ARG A 290 -6.60 12.60 2.81
C ARG A 290 -5.96 13.79 2.12
N GLN A 291 -4.82 13.60 1.46
CA GLN A 291 -4.01 14.72 0.98
C GLN A 291 -3.41 14.47 -0.39
N ILE A 292 -3.51 15.48 -1.24
CA ILE A 292 -2.80 15.57 -2.52
C ILE A 292 -1.69 16.61 -2.37
N PHE A 293 -0.56 16.37 -3.03
CA PHE A 293 0.58 17.25 -3.00
C PHE A 293 0.95 17.73 -4.41
N SER A 294 1.32 19.01 -4.49
CA SER A 294 1.86 19.64 -5.70
C SER A 294 3.15 20.40 -5.38
N CYS A 295 4.01 20.55 -6.39
CA CYS A 295 5.20 21.39 -6.32
C CYS A 295 4.92 22.87 -6.60
N ASP A 296 3.83 23.18 -7.32
CA ASP A 296 3.47 24.54 -7.75
C ASP A 296 2.21 25.10 -7.08
N GLY A 297 1.53 24.28 -6.28
CA GLY A 297 0.27 24.63 -5.62
C GLY A 297 -0.96 24.66 -6.53
N ASP A 298 -0.84 24.26 -7.79
CA ASP A 298 -1.98 24.10 -8.70
C ASP A 298 -2.75 22.81 -8.38
N PHE A 299 -3.96 22.98 -7.83
CA PHE A 299 -4.90 21.90 -7.52
C PHE A 299 -6.16 21.92 -8.40
N SER A 300 -6.14 22.67 -9.51
CA SER A 300 -7.31 22.80 -10.41
C SER A 300 -7.86 21.46 -10.88
N HIS A 301 -6.98 20.49 -11.18
CA HIS A 301 -7.37 19.14 -11.57
C HIS A 301 -8.03 18.37 -10.42
N ALA A 302 -7.51 18.54 -9.21
CA ALA A 302 -8.07 17.87 -8.04
C ALA A 302 -9.47 18.41 -7.72
N GLU A 303 -9.62 19.74 -7.74
CA GLU A 303 -10.91 20.41 -7.56
C GLU A 303 -11.92 19.98 -8.62
N PHE A 304 -11.50 19.91 -9.89
CA PHE A 304 -12.32 19.42 -10.98
C PHE A 304 -12.75 17.96 -10.76
N ALA A 305 -11.81 17.06 -10.43
CA ALA A 305 -12.09 15.64 -10.21
C ALA A 305 -13.12 15.42 -9.09
N LEU A 306 -12.95 16.09 -7.95
CA LEU A 306 -13.87 16.01 -6.82
C LEU A 306 -15.26 16.59 -7.14
N SER A 307 -15.31 17.64 -7.97
CA SER A 307 -16.59 18.19 -8.43
C SER A 307 -17.36 17.18 -9.30
N GLN A 308 -16.66 16.48 -10.21
CA GLN A 308 -17.25 15.46 -11.06
C GLN A 308 -17.75 14.26 -10.26
N GLU A 309 -16.98 13.81 -9.26
CA GLU A 309 -17.40 12.72 -8.36
C GLU A 309 -18.68 13.07 -7.59
N LYS A 310 -18.74 14.29 -7.03
CA LYS A 310 -19.91 14.80 -6.31
C LYS A 310 -21.15 14.87 -7.22
N ILE A 311 -20.98 15.33 -8.47
CA ILE A 311 -22.05 15.40 -9.46
C ILE A 311 -22.52 14.00 -9.87
N ALA A 312 -21.59 13.06 -10.05
CA ALA A 312 -21.90 11.69 -10.46
C ALA A 312 -22.59 10.86 -9.37
N GLY A 313 -22.71 11.38 -8.14
CA GLY A 313 -23.34 10.69 -7.02
C GLY A 313 -22.66 9.36 -6.65
N ARG A 314 -21.44 9.13 -7.14
CA ARG A 314 -20.67 7.91 -6.87
C ARG A 314 -20.18 7.97 -5.44
N LYS A 315 -20.98 7.47 -4.50
CA LYS A 315 -20.41 6.91 -3.28
C LYS A 315 -19.54 5.73 -3.72
N LEU A 316 -18.28 5.67 -3.27
CA LEU A 316 -17.44 4.48 -3.35
C LEU A 316 -18.33 3.25 -3.14
N ALA A 317 -18.37 2.37 -4.14
CA ALA A 317 -19.26 1.21 -4.14
C ALA A 317 -19.18 0.53 -2.76
N GLN A 318 -20.32 0.34 -2.10
CA GLN A 318 -20.36 -0.45 -0.88
C GLN A 318 -19.76 -1.82 -1.20
N LYS A 319 -18.65 -2.10 -0.53
CA LYS A 319 -17.82 -3.29 -0.75
C LYS A 319 -18.68 -4.51 -0.49
N LYS A 320 -18.83 -5.37 -1.49
CA LYS A 320 -19.41 -6.70 -1.29
C LYS A 320 -18.41 -7.52 -0.47
N SER A 321 -18.89 -8.17 0.59
CA SER A 321 -18.07 -9.11 1.37
C SER A 321 -17.56 -10.21 0.45
N THR A 322 -16.32 -10.64 0.69
CA THR A 322 -15.76 -11.78 -0.06
C THR A 322 -16.23 -13.07 0.60
N PRO A 323 -16.82 -14.02 -0.15
CA PRO A 323 -17.32 -15.27 0.43
C PRO A 323 -16.18 -16.12 1.01
N ILE A 324 -16.44 -16.77 2.14
CA ILE A 324 -15.49 -17.70 2.77
C ILE A 324 -15.21 -18.90 1.85
N PRO A 325 -13.94 -19.33 1.69
CA PRO A 325 -13.62 -20.60 1.03
C PRO A 325 -14.33 -21.78 1.74
N LYS A 326 -15.12 -22.56 0.99
CA LYS A 326 -15.91 -23.68 1.55
C LYS A 326 -15.06 -24.70 2.31
N ASP A 327 -13.84 -24.93 1.85
CA ASP A 327 -12.91 -25.90 2.44
C ASP A 327 -12.45 -25.48 3.85
N LEU A 328 -12.37 -24.18 4.10
CA LEU A 328 -12.01 -23.62 5.40
C LEU A 328 -13.15 -23.80 6.40
N ILE A 329 -14.40 -23.63 5.97
CA ILE A 329 -15.59 -23.89 6.80
C ILE A 329 -15.64 -25.36 7.20
N ALA A 330 -15.37 -26.29 6.27
CA ALA A 330 -15.36 -27.72 6.58
C ALA A 330 -14.26 -28.11 7.59
N LEU A 331 -13.07 -27.52 7.48
CA LEU A 331 -11.97 -27.73 8.44
C LEU A 331 -12.30 -27.20 9.84
N ILE A 332 -12.90 -26.01 9.87
CA ILE A 332 -13.41 -25.34 11.09
C ILE A 332 -14.51 -26.19 11.73
N GLU A 333 -15.41 -26.76 10.92
CA GLU A 333 -16.47 -27.68 11.35
C GLU A 333 -15.93 -28.95 12.01
N GLN A 334 -14.95 -29.58 11.36
CA GLN A 334 -14.31 -30.78 11.87
C GLN A 334 -13.57 -30.53 13.19
N ALA A 335 -12.81 -29.44 13.30
CA ALA A 335 -12.02 -29.13 14.50
C ALA A 335 -12.90 -28.90 15.75
N ALA A 336 -14.06 -28.28 15.59
CA ALA A 336 -14.99 -28.06 16.68
C ALA A 336 -15.70 -29.35 17.11
N TYR A 337 -16.10 -30.20 16.15
CA TYR A 337 -16.72 -31.49 16.44
C TYR A 337 -15.79 -32.44 17.21
N GLU A 338 -14.51 -32.51 16.81
CA GLU A 338 -13.51 -33.37 17.47
C GLU A 338 -13.20 -32.95 18.91
N ARG A 339 -13.34 -31.66 19.23
CA ARG A 339 -12.96 -31.09 20.54
C ARG A 339 -14.13 -30.83 21.49
N GLN A 340 -15.37 -30.99 21.03
CA GLN A 340 -16.60 -30.74 21.81
C GLN A 340 -16.59 -29.38 22.50
N TRP A 341 -16.13 -28.34 21.80
CA TRP A 341 -16.04 -27.00 22.37
C TRP A 341 -17.41 -26.45 22.75
N SER A 342 -17.49 -25.73 23.87
CA SER A 342 -18.62 -24.85 24.18
C SER A 342 -18.64 -23.63 23.26
N LYS A 343 -19.80 -22.95 23.15
CA LYS A 343 -19.95 -21.72 22.35
C LYS A 343 -18.96 -20.61 22.75
N ARG A 344 -18.57 -20.57 24.03
CA ARG A 344 -17.56 -19.64 24.56
C ARG A 344 -16.13 -20.04 24.17
N GLU A 345 -15.78 -21.32 24.27
CA GLU A 345 -14.47 -21.83 23.81
C GLU A 345 -14.32 -21.70 22.30
N TRP A 346 -15.42 -21.84 21.56
CA TRP A 346 -15.46 -21.62 20.13
C TRP A 346 -15.21 -20.16 19.75
N LYS A 347 -15.86 -19.22 20.45
CA LYS A 347 -15.60 -17.79 20.30
C LYS A 347 -14.13 -17.46 20.58
N ALA A 348 -13.58 -17.97 21.69
CA ALA A 348 -12.18 -17.75 22.07
C ALA A 348 -11.20 -18.34 21.05
N TYR A 349 -11.50 -19.51 20.49
CA TYR A 349 -10.71 -20.13 19.42
C TYR A 349 -10.72 -19.31 18.12
N LEU A 350 -11.91 -18.86 17.68
CA LEU A 350 -12.04 -18.00 16.50
C LEU A 350 -11.35 -16.64 16.67
N GLN A 351 -11.33 -16.10 17.90
CA GLN A 351 -10.62 -14.85 18.25
C GLN A 351 -9.13 -15.03 18.59
N PHE A 352 -8.63 -16.27 18.60
CA PHE A 352 -7.25 -16.62 18.95
C PHE A 352 -6.82 -16.13 20.34
N GLU A 353 -7.74 -16.10 21.31
CA GLU A 353 -7.46 -15.74 22.69
C GLU A 353 -6.66 -16.87 23.37
N GLY A 354 -5.31 -16.84 23.23
CA GLY A 354 -4.41 -17.73 23.99
C GLY A 354 -3.15 -18.25 23.27
N SER A 355 -2.90 -17.91 22.00
CA SER A 355 -1.85 -18.58 21.19
C SER A 355 -0.73 -17.68 20.64
N SER A 356 -0.49 -16.50 21.21
CA SER A 356 0.64 -15.63 20.85
C SER A 356 1.93 -16.08 21.54
N SER A 357 2.67 -17.05 20.97
CA SER A 357 3.99 -17.38 21.52
C SER A 357 5.05 -16.43 20.95
N VAL A 358 5.75 -15.73 21.84
CA VAL A 358 6.91 -14.85 21.58
C VAL A 358 7.98 -15.51 20.69
N LEU A 359 8.03 -16.84 20.64
CA LEU A 359 8.93 -17.61 19.77
C LEU A 359 8.56 -17.53 18.28
N ARG A 360 7.27 -17.42 17.95
CA ARG A 360 6.79 -17.27 16.56
C ARG A 360 7.18 -15.90 16.00
N TYR A 361 7.12 -14.87 16.84
CA TYR A 361 7.51 -13.50 16.52
C TYR A 361 8.98 -13.37 16.08
N LYS A 362 9.93 -13.95 16.82
CA LYS A 362 11.36 -13.92 16.46
C LYS A 362 11.64 -14.60 15.11
N SER A 363 10.94 -15.72 14.85
CA SER A 363 11.05 -16.42 13.57
C SER A 363 10.53 -15.57 12.40
N ILE A 364 9.40 -14.90 12.58
CA ILE A 364 8.82 -14.00 11.56
C ILE A 364 9.71 -12.79 11.30
N GLN A 365 10.30 -12.19 12.34
CA GLN A 365 11.24 -11.07 12.22
C GLN A 365 12.49 -11.45 11.41
N GLU A 366 13.14 -12.57 11.73
CA GLU A 366 14.29 -13.08 10.95
C GLU A 366 13.89 -13.41 9.51
N GLN A 367 12.70 -13.97 9.31
CA GLN A 367 12.18 -14.32 7.99
C GLN A 367 11.82 -13.10 7.13
N LEU A 368 11.40 -11.99 7.73
CA LEU A 368 11.21 -10.72 7.03
C LEU A 368 12.56 -10.13 6.65
N LEU A 369 13.49 -10.02 7.60
CA LEU A 369 14.83 -9.48 7.36
C LEU A 369 15.53 -10.25 6.24
N ASN A 370 15.45 -11.58 6.23
CA ASN A 370 16.01 -12.42 5.17
C ASN A 370 15.30 -12.27 3.81
N ALA A 371 13.99 -11.98 3.79
CA ALA A 371 13.24 -11.76 2.55
C ALA A 371 13.49 -10.37 1.95
N PHE A 372 13.80 -9.37 2.80
CA PHE A 372 14.11 -8.01 2.37
C PHE A 372 15.58 -7.80 1.97
N ASP A 373 16.52 -8.58 2.53
CA ASP A 373 17.95 -8.50 2.20
C ASP A 373 18.30 -9.07 0.81
N GLY A 374 17.41 -9.85 0.19
CA GLY A 374 17.66 -10.53 -1.09
C GLY A 374 18.82 -11.53 -1.02
N PRO A 375 19.01 -12.38 -2.05
CA PRO A 375 20.22 -13.18 -2.13
C PRO A 375 21.40 -12.24 -2.33
N ARG A 376 22.26 -12.09 -1.32
CA ARG A 376 23.59 -11.51 -1.53
C ARG A 376 24.25 -12.35 -2.62
N SER A 377 24.46 -11.73 -3.78
CA SER A 377 25.24 -12.26 -4.87
C SER A 377 26.55 -12.82 -4.32
N ARG A 378 26.75 -14.13 -4.47
CA ARG A 378 28.09 -14.70 -4.56
C ARG A 378 28.55 -14.59 -6.00
#